data_AF-A0A2N9H7R7-F1
#
_entry.id   AF-A0A2N9H7R7-F1
#
_cell.length_a   1.000
_cell.length_b   1.000
_cell.length_c   1.000
_cell.angle_alpha   90.00
_cell.angle_beta   90.00
_cell.angle_gamma   90.00
#
_symmetry.space_group_name_H-M   'P 1'
#
loop_
_entity.id
_entity.type
_entity.pdbx_description
1 polymer ?
#
loop_
_entity_poly.entity_id
_entity_poly.type
_entity_poly.pdbx_seq_one_letter_code
_entity_poly.pdbx_strand_id
1 'polypeptide(L)'
;MKASGVIPDTFVLNMIIKAYAKCLEVDEAIRVFREMGLYGCEPNAYTYGYITQGLCEKGRVGQGFGFYNEMKGKGLVPSSSSYMVLICSLALERRFEDAIEVLFDMLGNSMGPDLLTYKTLLEGLCREGRGHDAFELVDELRKRDRSMSEKMYSSLMNELHFLSRE
;
A
#
# COMPACT_ATOMS: atom_id res chain seq x y z
N MET A 1 26.98 13.35 7.21
CA MET A 1 26.32 14.38 6.37
C MET A 1 26.46 15.77 7.00
N LYS A 2 25.86 16.06 8.18
CA LYS A 2 26.16 17.32 8.91
C LYS A 2 27.63 17.55 9.24
N ALA A 3 28.35 16.50 9.67
CA ALA A 3 29.77 16.59 10.05
C ALA A 3 30.73 16.83 8.86
N SER A 4 30.26 16.73 7.62
CA SER A 4 31.09 16.82 6.41
C SER A 4 30.85 18.10 5.60
N GLY A 5 29.93 18.98 6.02
CA GLY A 5 29.59 20.22 5.31
C GLY A 5 28.80 20.03 4.00
N VAL A 6 28.41 18.80 3.67
CA VAL A 6 27.61 18.49 2.47
C VAL A 6 26.13 18.62 2.80
N ILE A 7 25.43 19.46 2.04
CA ILE A 7 23.96 19.59 2.10
C ILE A 7 23.37 18.57 1.11
N PRO A 8 22.75 17.47 1.59
CA PRO A 8 22.09 16.52 0.72
C PRO A 8 20.83 17.13 0.12
N ASP A 9 20.52 16.76 -1.12
CA ASP A 9 19.24 17.10 -1.76
C ASP A 9 18.17 16.02 -1.47
N THR A 10 16.92 16.30 -1.88
CA THR A 10 15.79 15.38 -1.72
C THR A 10 16.05 14.01 -2.35
N PHE A 11 16.79 13.95 -3.46
CA PHE A 11 17.08 12.69 -4.14
C PHE A 11 17.98 11.79 -3.29
N VAL A 12 19.08 12.33 -2.77
CA VAL A 12 20.01 11.60 -1.89
C VAL A 12 19.30 11.13 -0.63
N LEU A 13 18.51 12.00 0.01
CA LEU A 13 17.75 11.63 1.22
C LEU A 13 16.73 10.52 0.93
N ASN A 14 16.05 10.58 -0.21
CA ASN A 14 15.13 9.52 -0.64
C ASN A 14 15.84 8.17 -0.88
N MET A 15 17.08 8.18 -1.41
CA MET A 15 17.84 6.95 -1.57
C MET A 15 18.24 6.33 -0.23
N ILE A 16 18.59 7.15 0.76
CA ILE A 16 18.88 6.69 2.12
C ILE A 16 17.63 6.12 2.78
N ILE A 17 16.50 6.82 2.69
CA ILE A 17 15.21 6.36 3.21
C ILE A 17 14.83 5.03 2.57
N LYS A 18 14.95 4.91 1.24
CA LYS A 18 14.70 3.67 0.50
C LYS A 18 15.60 2.53 1.00
N ALA A 19 16.89 2.79 1.23
CA ALA A 19 17.83 1.80 1.71
C ALA A 19 17.43 1.28 3.11
N TYR A 20 17.17 2.18 4.05
CA TYR A 20 16.72 1.82 5.39
C TYR A 20 15.38 1.07 5.37
N ALA A 21 14.41 1.54 4.59
CA ALA A 21 13.11 0.88 4.44
C ALA A 21 13.27 -0.55 3.90
N LYS A 22 14.11 -0.76 2.88
CA LYS A 22 14.40 -2.10 2.32
C LYS A 22 15.13 -3.02 3.29
N CYS A 23 15.96 -2.47 4.17
CA CYS A 23 16.61 -3.23 5.24
C CYS A 23 15.70 -3.44 6.47
N LEU A 24 14.44 -2.97 6.41
CA LEU A 24 13.49 -3.02 7.51
C LEU A 24 13.99 -2.28 8.77
N GLU A 25 14.86 -1.30 8.58
CA GLU A 25 15.35 -0.34 9.59
C GLU A 25 14.46 0.90 9.57
N VAL A 26 13.15 0.69 9.72
CA VAL A 26 12.12 1.71 9.49
C VAL A 26 12.22 2.92 10.43
N ASP A 27 12.78 2.75 11.63
CA ASP A 27 12.98 3.88 12.55
C ASP A 27 14.09 4.83 12.06
N GLU A 28 15.15 4.30 11.44
CA GLU A 28 16.17 5.12 10.80
C GLU A 28 15.63 5.80 9.54
N ALA A 29 14.78 5.11 8.75
CA ALA A 29 14.08 5.73 7.62
C ALA A 29 13.21 6.92 8.09
N ILE A 30 12.45 6.75 9.18
CA ILE A 30 11.64 7.82 9.78
C ILE A 30 12.53 8.94 10.33
N ARG A 31 13.69 8.63 10.91
CA ARG A 31 14.63 9.64 11.38
C ARG A 31 15.11 10.51 10.22
N VAL A 32 15.53 9.91 9.12
CA VAL A 32 15.98 10.64 7.92
C VAL A 32 14.85 11.49 7.33
N PHE A 33 13.62 10.96 7.29
CA PHE A 33 12.43 11.74 6.89
C PHE A 33 12.23 13.00 7.73
N ARG A 34 12.31 12.88 9.07
CA ARG A 34 12.18 14.04 9.98
C ARG A 34 13.31 15.05 9.83
N GLU A 35 14.50 14.59 9.44
CA GLU A 35 15.65 15.46 9.21
C GLU A 35 15.58 16.20 7.85
N MET A 36 14.73 15.80 6.89
CA MET A 36 14.68 16.42 5.56
C MET A 36 14.48 17.94 5.62
N GLY A 37 13.56 18.41 6.48
CA GLY A 37 13.29 19.84 6.66
C GLY A 37 14.51 20.62 7.20
N LEU A 38 15.41 19.98 7.94
CA LEU A 38 16.66 20.60 8.42
C LEU A 38 17.63 20.89 7.27
N TYR A 39 17.45 20.24 6.12
CA TYR A 39 18.21 20.46 4.89
C TYR A 39 17.41 21.28 3.86
N GLY A 40 16.27 21.85 4.24
CA GLY A 40 15.38 22.57 3.32
C GLY A 40 14.74 21.67 2.25
N CYS A 41 14.68 20.36 2.50
CA CYS A 41 14.13 19.38 1.58
C CYS A 41 12.72 18.99 2.02
N GLU A 42 11.76 19.05 1.09
CA GLU A 42 10.39 18.62 1.33
C GLU A 42 10.19 17.14 0.95
N PRO A 43 9.54 16.33 1.81
CA PRO A 43 9.13 14.97 1.45
C PRO A 43 8.20 14.95 0.24
N ASN A 44 8.42 14.00 -0.67
CA ASN A 44 7.60 13.80 -1.87
C ASN A 44 6.98 12.40 -1.91
N ALA A 45 6.30 12.07 -3.00
CA ALA A 45 5.61 10.79 -3.13
C ALA A 45 6.53 9.56 -2.97
N TYR A 46 7.79 9.66 -3.40
CA TYR A 46 8.77 8.59 -3.18
C TYR A 46 9.14 8.45 -1.71
N THR A 47 9.32 9.57 -1.01
CA THR A 47 9.65 9.59 0.43
C THR A 47 8.61 8.83 1.24
N TYR A 48 7.33 9.20 1.06
CA TYR A 48 6.22 8.55 1.74
C TYR A 48 6.05 7.09 1.31
N GLY A 49 6.09 6.81 0.00
CA GLY A 49 5.93 5.46 -0.53
C GLY A 49 6.96 4.48 0.05
N TYR A 50 8.24 4.86 0.14
CA TYR A 50 9.28 4.01 0.74
C TYR A 50 9.02 3.72 2.22
N ILE A 51 8.60 4.72 2.99
CA ILE A 51 8.34 4.56 4.43
C ILE A 51 7.08 3.71 4.65
N THR A 52 5.99 3.99 3.93
CA THR A 52 4.76 3.20 3.98
C THR A 52 5.03 1.74 3.66
N GLN A 53 5.75 1.47 2.56
CA GLN A 53 6.11 0.11 2.16
C GLN A 53 6.95 -0.57 3.25
N GLY A 54 8.05 0.04 3.70
CA GLY A 54 8.92 -0.54 4.71
C GLY A 54 8.20 -0.80 6.05
N LEU A 55 7.33 0.11 6.49
CA LEU A 55 6.52 -0.07 7.70
C LEU A 55 5.55 -1.25 7.57
N CYS A 56 4.87 -1.39 6.43
CA CYS A 56 3.97 -2.51 6.17
C CYS A 56 4.72 -3.85 6.14
N GLU A 57 5.86 -3.91 5.46
CA GLU A 57 6.73 -5.10 5.40
C GLU A 57 7.33 -5.46 6.77
N LYS A 58 7.56 -4.47 7.65
CA LYS A 58 7.97 -4.70 9.05
C LYS A 58 6.82 -5.19 9.95
N GLY A 59 5.57 -5.14 9.49
CA GLY A 59 4.39 -5.42 10.31
C GLY A 59 3.94 -4.24 11.20
N ARG A 60 4.42 -3.01 10.92
CA ARG A 60 3.95 -1.77 11.57
C ARG A 60 2.87 -1.10 10.72
N VAL A 61 1.87 -1.88 10.29
CA VAL A 61 0.87 -1.48 9.28
C VAL A 61 0.07 -0.26 9.72
N GLY A 62 -0.29 -0.14 10.99
CA GLY A 62 -0.94 1.05 11.53
C GLY A 62 -0.17 2.36 11.28
N GLN A 63 1.16 2.32 11.42
CA GLN A 63 2.01 3.48 11.11
C GLN A 63 2.15 3.68 9.60
N GLY A 64 2.28 2.60 8.82
CA GLY A 64 2.31 2.67 7.35
C GLY A 64 1.06 3.33 6.78
N PHE A 65 -0.12 2.96 7.29
CA PHE A 65 -1.40 3.58 6.95
C PHE A 65 -1.45 5.06 7.35
N GLY A 66 -0.89 5.43 8.50
CA GLY A 66 -0.74 6.83 8.91
C GLY A 66 0.07 7.66 7.92
N PHE A 67 1.23 7.16 7.47
CA PHE A 67 2.05 7.81 6.44
C PHE A 67 1.32 7.91 5.09
N TYR A 68 0.56 6.89 4.71
CA TYR A 68 -0.31 6.94 3.51
C TYR A 68 -1.38 8.04 3.62
N ASN A 69 -2.05 8.17 4.77
CA ASN A 69 -3.06 9.22 4.96
C ASN A 69 -2.45 10.62 4.96
N GLU A 70 -1.28 10.81 5.59
CA GLU A 70 -0.55 12.08 5.53
C GLU A 70 -0.19 12.43 4.08
N MET A 71 0.31 11.45 3.32
CA MET A 71 0.64 11.59 1.90
C MET A 71 -0.57 12.01 1.07
N LYS A 72 -1.71 11.32 1.25
CA LYS A 72 -2.98 11.63 0.58
C LYS A 72 -3.49 13.03 0.92
N GLY A 73 -3.39 13.44 2.19
CA GLY A 73 -3.74 14.79 2.64
C GLY A 73 -2.90 15.90 2.00
N LYS A 74 -1.68 15.58 1.55
CA LYS A 74 -0.81 16.48 0.77
C LYS A 74 -1.05 16.42 -0.74
N GLY A 75 -2.05 15.67 -1.21
CA GLY A 75 -2.33 15.49 -2.63
C GLY A 75 -1.28 14.65 -3.37
N LEU A 76 -0.47 13.87 -2.65
CA LEU A 76 0.55 13.00 -3.23
C LEU A 76 -0.03 11.60 -3.45
N VAL A 77 0.37 10.93 -4.53
CA VAL A 77 -0.15 9.61 -4.94
C VAL A 77 0.93 8.53 -4.79
N PRO A 78 0.69 7.44 -4.02
CA PRO A 78 1.64 6.34 -3.87
C PRO A 78 1.97 5.65 -5.19
N SER A 79 3.13 4.98 -5.24
CA SER A 79 3.41 4.06 -6.35
C SER A 79 2.48 2.85 -6.29
N SER A 80 2.23 2.23 -7.44
CA SER A 80 1.45 0.98 -7.55
C SER A 80 1.94 -0.10 -6.55
N SER A 81 3.27 -0.27 -6.41
CA SER A 81 3.85 -1.21 -5.43
C SER A 81 3.51 -0.85 -3.98
N SER A 82 3.48 0.44 -3.64
CA SER A 82 3.19 0.90 -2.27
C SER A 82 1.71 0.66 -1.93
N TYR A 83 0.81 0.88 -2.90
CA TYR A 83 -0.61 0.55 -2.76
C TYR A 83 -0.81 -0.94 -2.50
N MET A 84 -0.26 -1.80 -3.37
CA MET A 84 -0.41 -3.25 -3.28
C MET A 84 0.05 -3.79 -1.92
N VAL A 85 1.24 -3.37 -1.46
CA VAL A 85 1.77 -3.77 -0.14
C VAL A 85 0.84 -3.31 0.98
N LEU A 86 0.38 -2.06 0.96
CA LEU A 86 -0.51 -1.54 2.00
C LEU A 86 -1.85 -2.26 2.04
N ILE A 87 -2.48 -2.51 0.88
CA ILE A 87 -3.75 -3.24 0.77
C ILE A 87 -3.62 -4.65 1.36
N CYS A 88 -2.58 -5.39 0.93
CA CYS A 88 -2.32 -6.74 1.44
C CYS A 88 -2.07 -6.72 2.94
N SER A 89 -1.24 -5.80 3.44
CA SER A 89 -0.94 -5.70 4.87
C SER A 89 -2.17 -5.35 5.71
N LEU A 90 -3.04 -4.45 5.25
CA LEU A 90 -4.30 -4.13 5.94
C LEU A 90 -5.25 -5.33 5.95
N ALA A 91 -5.39 -6.04 4.83
CA ALA A 91 -6.21 -7.24 4.74
C ALA A 91 -5.72 -8.35 5.69
N LEU A 92 -4.40 -8.56 5.78
CA LEU A 92 -3.80 -9.53 6.70
C LEU A 92 -3.99 -9.16 8.18
N GLU A 93 -4.11 -7.87 8.51
CA GLU A 93 -4.50 -7.39 9.85
C GLU A 93 -6.02 -7.35 10.06
N ARG A 94 -6.81 -7.89 9.12
CA ARG A 94 -8.29 -7.90 9.16
C ARG A 94 -8.92 -6.49 9.18
N ARG A 95 -8.20 -5.49 8.67
CA ARG A 95 -8.67 -4.12 8.47
C ARG A 95 -9.24 -3.97 7.06
N PHE A 96 -10.30 -4.72 6.78
CA PHE A 96 -10.83 -4.88 5.42
C PHE A 96 -11.40 -3.59 4.84
N GLU A 97 -12.09 -2.80 5.65
CA GLU A 97 -12.69 -1.52 5.22
C GLU A 97 -11.59 -0.55 4.76
N ASP A 98 -10.50 -0.43 5.52
CA ASP A 98 -9.34 0.38 5.14
C ASP A 98 -8.69 -0.15 3.86
N ALA A 99 -8.53 -1.48 3.73
CA ALA A 99 -7.96 -2.10 2.54
C ALA A 99 -8.79 -1.84 1.28
N ILE A 100 -10.13 -1.89 1.40
CA ILE A 100 -11.07 -1.60 0.31
C ILE A 100 -11.00 -0.11 -0.08
N GLU A 101 -10.92 0.81 0.89
CA GLU A 101 -10.76 2.23 0.60
C GLU A 101 -9.46 2.50 -0.19
N VAL A 102 -8.34 1.94 0.28
CA VAL A 102 -7.03 2.09 -0.38
C VAL A 102 -7.04 1.48 -1.78
N LEU A 103 -7.73 0.35 -1.97
CA LEU A 103 -7.90 -0.27 -3.28
C LEU A 103 -8.69 0.63 -4.24
N PHE A 104 -9.81 1.19 -3.80
CA PHE A 104 -10.59 2.11 -4.64
C PHE A 104 -9.83 3.41 -4.94
N ASP A 105 -9.01 3.91 -4.00
CA ASP A 105 -8.11 5.03 -4.26
C ASP A 105 -7.07 4.69 -5.33
N MET A 106 -6.49 3.48 -5.30
CA MET A 106 -5.58 2.99 -6.33
C MET A 106 -6.26 2.98 -7.72
N LEU A 107 -7.47 2.44 -7.81
CA LEU A 107 -8.26 2.42 -9.05
C LEU A 107 -8.62 3.84 -9.53
N GLY A 108 -8.99 4.74 -8.60
CA GLY A 108 -9.27 6.15 -8.89
C GLY A 108 -8.05 6.88 -9.47
N ASN A 109 -6.84 6.46 -9.10
CA ASN A 109 -5.58 6.94 -9.65
C ASN A 109 -5.15 6.16 -10.92
N SER A 110 -6.08 5.47 -11.59
CA SER A 110 -5.84 4.72 -12.84
C SER A 110 -4.79 3.60 -12.72
N MET A 111 -4.63 3.03 -11.53
CA MET A 111 -3.74 1.89 -11.28
C MET A 111 -4.56 0.66 -10.91
N GLY A 112 -4.35 -0.44 -11.62
CA GLY A 112 -4.98 -1.73 -11.33
C GLY A 112 -4.16 -2.55 -10.33
N PRO A 113 -4.78 -3.11 -9.26
CA PRO A 113 -4.18 -4.15 -8.44
C PRO A 113 -3.83 -5.40 -9.25
N ASP A 114 -2.85 -6.16 -8.78
CA ASP A 114 -2.54 -7.47 -9.36
C ASP A 114 -3.46 -8.57 -8.79
N LEU A 115 -3.40 -9.75 -9.40
CA LEU A 115 -4.23 -10.89 -8.96
C LEU A 115 -3.98 -11.24 -7.49
N LEU A 116 -2.73 -11.16 -7.02
CA LEU A 116 -2.37 -11.49 -5.66
C LEU A 116 -3.00 -10.52 -4.66
N THR A 117 -3.01 -9.23 -4.97
CA THR A 117 -3.61 -8.18 -4.14
C THR A 117 -5.10 -8.42 -3.98
N TYR A 118 -5.81 -8.70 -5.09
CA TYR A 118 -7.22 -9.05 -5.05
C TYR A 118 -7.48 -10.31 -4.22
N LYS A 119 -6.74 -11.40 -4.48
CA LYS A 119 -6.89 -12.66 -3.74
C LYS A 119 -6.68 -12.46 -2.24
N THR A 120 -5.62 -11.76 -1.84
CA THR A 120 -5.31 -11.54 -0.42
C THR A 120 -6.48 -10.90 0.33
N LEU A 121 -7.09 -9.86 -0.25
CA LEU A 121 -8.24 -9.19 0.35
C LEU A 121 -9.49 -10.08 0.39
N LEU A 122 -9.80 -10.73 -0.74
CA LEU A 122 -11.02 -11.52 -0.91
C LEU A 122 -11.00 -12.81 -0.08
N GLU A 123 -9.88 -13.52 -0.05
CA GLU A 123 -9.68 -14.68 0.81
C GLU A 123 -9.79 -14.30 2.29
N GLY A 124 -9.25 -13.13 2.66
CA GLY A 124 -9.35 -12.60 4.01
C GLY A 124 -10.80 -12.38 4.45
N LEU A 125 -11.62 -11.78 3.58
CA LEU A 125 -13.07 -11.62 3.81
C LEU A 125 -13.78 -12.96 3.95
N CYS A 126 -13.52 -13.92 3.06
CA CYS A 126 -14.11 -15.26 3.13
C CYS A 126 -13.78 -15.97 4.45
N ARG A 127 -12.51 -15.96 4.87
CA ARG A 127 -12.06 -16.58 6.14
C ARG A 127 -12.70 -15.93 7.37
N GLU A 128 -13.19 -14.70 7.24
CA GLU A 128 -13.93 -14.00 8.30
C GLU A 128 -15.44 -14.26 8.25
N GLY A 129 -15.90 -15.20 7.42
CA GLY A 129 -17.32 -15.48 7.21
C GLY A 129 -18.05 -14.41 6.38
N ARG A 130 -17.31 -13.47 5.76
CA ARG A 130 -17.84 -12.38 4.92
C ARG A 130 -17.79 -12.73 3.43
N GLY A 131 -18.10 -13.99 3.11
CA GLY A 131 -18.06 -14.47 1.72
C GLY A 131 -18.98 -13.70 0.78
N HIS A 132 -20.17 -13.32 1.25
CA HIS A 132 -21.10 -12.49 0.46
C HIS A 132 -20.49 -11.14 0.08
N ASP A 133 -19.91 -10.42 1.05
CA ASP A 133 -19.21 -9.16 0.80
C ASP A 133 -18.07 -9.32 -0.21
N ALA A 134 -17.35 -10.45 -0.15
CA ALA A 134 -16.27 -10.74 -1.09
C ALA A 134 -16.78 -10.92 -2.53
N PHE A 135 -17.94 -11.58 -2.73
CA PHE A 135 -18.58 -11.69 -4.04
C PHE A 135 -19.05 -10.33 -4.57
N GLU A 136 -19.73 -9.54 -3.74
CA GLU A 136 -20.18 -8.20 -4.14
C GLU A 136 -19.00 -7.29 -4.50
N LEU A 137 -17.90 -7.38 -3.73
CA LEU A 137 -16.69 -6.64 -4.01
C LEU A 137 -16.10 -7.01 -5.37
N VAL A 138 -15.98 -8.30 -5.73
CA VAL A 138 -15.47 -8.70 -7.06
C VAL A 138 -16.33 -8.14 -8.19
N ASP A 139 -17.65 -8.17 -8.06
CA ASP A 139 -18.56 -7.61 -9.05
C ASP A 139 -18.41 -6.09 -9.19
N GLU A 140 -18.20 -5.39 -8.07
CA GLU A 140 -17.92 -3.96 -8.07
C GLU A 140 -16.57 -3.64 -8.71
N LEU A 141 -15.53 -4.42 -8.38
CA LEU A 141 -14.20 -4.28 -8.94
C LEU A 141 -14.22 -4.48 -10.45
N ARG A 142 -14.99 -5.46 -10.96
CA ARG A 142 -15.14 -5.68 -12.41
C ARG A 142 -15.69 -4.45 -13.13
N LYS A 143 -16.58 -3.68 -12.49
CA LYS A 143 -17.19 -2.46 -13.06
C LYS A 143 -16.24 -1.27 -13.03
N ARG A 144 -15.38 -1.17 -12.00
CA ARG A 144 -14.46 -0.04 -11.80
C ARG A 144 -13.09 -0.24 -12.46
N ASP A 145 -12.55 -1.46 -12.39
CA ASP A 145 -11.25 -1.82 -12.96
C ASP A 145 -11.40 -2.25 -14.43
N ARG A 146 -11.17 -1.29 -15.33
CA ARG A 146 -11.19 -1.54 -16.78
C ARG A 146 -10.04 -2.43 -17.25
N SER A 147 -8.99 -2.58 -16.44
CA SER A 147 -7.83 -3.43 -16.76
C SER A 147 -8.03 -4.88 -16.35
N MET A 148 -9.02 -5.17 -15.50
CA MET A 148 -9.35 -6.53 -15.09
C MET A 148 -9.77 -7.38 -16.29
N SER A 149 -8.94 -8.37 -16.61
CA SER A 149 -9.23 -9.33 -17.68
C SER A 149 -10.30 -10.36 -17.25
N GLU A 150 -11.03 -10.90 -18.23
CA GLU A 150 -11.98 -12.01 -18.01
C GLU A 150 -11.34 -13.20 -17.29
N LYS A 151 -10.06 -13.49 -17.57
CA LYS A 151 -9.30 -14.56 -16.92
C LYS A 151 -9.09 -14.27 -15.42
N MET A 152 -8.74 -13.03 -15.08
CA MET A 152 -8.56 -12.60 -13.69
C MET A 152 -9.89 -12.69 -12.93
N TYR A 153 -10.96 -12.12 -13.50
CA TYR A 153 -12.30 -12.20 -12.91
C TYR A 153 -12.76 -13.64 -12.67
N SER A 154 -12.64 -14.51 -13.69
CA SER A 154 -13.00 -15.93 -13.58
C SER A 154 -12.18 -16.64 -12.50
N SER A 155 -10.89 -16.32 -12.38
CA SER A 155 -10.03 -16.89 -11.34
C SER A 155 -10.47 -16.47 -9.93
N LEU A 156 -10.86 -15.21 -9.74
CA LEU A 156 -11.33 -14.70 -8.45
C LEU A 156 -12.68 -15.31 -8.07
N MET A 157 -13.63 -15.37 -9.00
CA MET A 157 -14.95 -15.97 -8.76
C MET A 157 -14.87 -17.47 -8.41
N ASN A 158 -14.05 -18.24 -9.12
CA ASN A 158 -13.87 -19.66 -8.83
C ASN A 158 -13.25 -19.89 -7.44
N GLU A 159 -12.28 -19.06 -7.06
CA GLU A 159 -11.66 -19.11 -5.73
C GLU A 159 -12.69 -18.83 -4.63
N LEU A 160 -13.49 -17.78 -4.79
CA LEU A 160 -14.54 -17.42 -3.84
C LEU A 160 -15.58 -18.54 -3.67
N HIS A 161 -16.00 -19.19 -4.76
CA HIS A 161 -16.92 -20.33 -4.70
C HIS A 161 -16.34 -21.55 -3.98
N PHE A 162 -15.02 -21.74 -4.02
CA PHE A 162 -14.35 -22.80 -3.29
C PHE A 162 -14.33 -22.48 -1.78
N LEU A 163 -13.93 -21.26 -1.43
CA LEU A 163 -13.77 -20.82 -0.04
C LEU A 163 -15.10 -20.62 0.70
N SER A 164 -16.19 -20.31 0.00
CA SER A 164 -17.51 -20.13 0.62
C SER A 164 -18.24 -21.45 0.94
N ARG A 165 -17.65 -22.61 0.62
CA ARG A 165 -18.23 -23.94 0.86
C ARG A 165 -17.64 -24.66 2.07
N GLU A 166 -16.56 -24.13 2.65
CA GLU A 166 -15.91 -24.60 3.88
C GLU A 166 -16.48 -23.88 5.10
#